data_AF-A0A6A7AHR8-F1
#
_entry.id   AF-A0A6A7AHR8-F1
#
_cell.length_a   1.000
_cell.length_b   1.000
_cell.length_c   1.000
_cell.angle_alpha   90.00
_cell.angle_beta   90.00
_cell.angle_gamma   90.00
#
_symmetry.space_group_name_H-M   'P 1'
#
loop_
_entity.id
_entity.type
_entity.pdbx_description
1 polymer ?
#
loop_
_entity_poly.entity_id
_entity_poly.type
_entity_poly.pdbx_seq_one_letter_code
_entity_poly.pdbx_strand_id
1 'polypeptide(L)'
;MVRVTSSKRQPKVWVPEEDDVLRNALRNATAPESSVNWHHVAAQIPGRTNKDCRKRWVYALSPNISKGSWEPDEDGRLRDAVHQHGTKWAIVSRLVLTRNGDQCSRRWHENLKPNINRARWSLLEVFNTSSVAIWWT
;
A
#
# COMPACT_ATOMS: atom_id res chain seq x y z
N MET A 1 -18.16 -29.71 16.11
CA MET A 1 -17.59 -28.90 15.01
C MET A 1 -16.26 -28.33 15.47
N VAL A 2 -15.13 -28.88 15.00
CA VAL A 2 -13.79 -28.41 15.41
C VAL A 2 -13.43 -27.19 14.57
N ARG A 3 -13.20 -26.04 15.20
CA ARG A 3 -12.71 -24.84 14.51
C ARG A 3 -11.26 -25.08 14.14
N VAL A 4 -10.99 -25.30 12.85
CA VAL A 4 -9.62 -25.30 12.31
C VAL A 4 -9.10 -23.88 12.42
N THR A 5 -8.25 -23.62 13.40
CA THR A 5 -7.52 -22.36 13.49
C THR A 5 -6.42 -22.37 12.42
N SER A 6 -6.64 -21.62 11.34
CA SER A 6 -5.62 -21.45 10.29
C SER A 6 -4.37 -20.80 10.92
N SER A 7 -3.27 -21.56 10.99
CA SER A 7 -1.98 -21.05 11.43
C SER A 7 -1.58 -19.84 10.58
N LYS A 8 -1.24 -18.72 11.23
CA LYS A 8 -0.82 -17.48 10.55
C LYS A 8 0.50 -17.75 9.83
N ARG A 9 0.47 -17.78 8.49
CA ARG A 9 1.68 -17.88 7.66
C ARG A 9 2.58 -16.66 7.91
N GLN A 10 3.87 -16.92 8.10
CA GLN A 10 4.86 -15.86 8.26
C GLN A 10 5.03 -15.05 6.96
N PRO A 11 5.12 -13.71 7.03
CA PRO A 11 5.35 -12.89 5.83
C PRO A 11 6.73 -13.17 5.22
N LYS A 12 6.76 -13.80 4.04
CA LYS A 12 8.01 -14.01 3.27
C LYS A 12 8.38 -12.75 2.51
N VAL A 13 9.63 -12.30 2.64
CA VAL A 13 10.19 -11.16 1.88
C VAL A 13 10.32 -11.52 0.40
N TRP A 14 9.93 -10.62 -0.51
CA TRP A 14 10.08 -10.82 -1.95
C TRP A 14 11.53 -10.62 -2.39
N VAL A 15 12.05 -11.55 -3.19
CA VAL A 15 13.38 -11.44 -3.79
C VAL A 15 13.28 -10.95 -5.24
N PRO A 16 14.32 -10.29 -5.79
CA PRO A 16 14.30 -9.74 -7.15
C PRO A 16 13.94 -10.78 -8.23
N GLU A 17 14.40 -12.02 -8.07
CA GLU A 17 14.13 -13.11 -9.00
C GLU A 17 12.63 -13.45 -9.04
N GLU A 18 11.95 -13.46 -7.88
CA GLU A 18 10.49 -13.65 -7.80
C GLU A 18 9.75 -12.49 -8.50
N ASP A 19 10.25 -11.25 -8.37
CA ASP A 19 9.67 -10.08 -9.05
C ASP A 19 9.83 -10.17 -10.58
N ASP A 20 10.95 -10.69 -11.08
CA ASP A 20 11.18 -10.87 -12.51
C ASP A 20 10.28 -11.94 -13.11
N VAL A 21 10.09 -13.06 -12.40
CA VAL A 21 9.10 -14.06 -12.80
C VAL A 21 7.69 -13.44 -12.83
N LEU A 22 7.34 -12.62 -11.83
CA LEU A 22 6.05 -11.95 -11.76
C LEU A 22 5.84 -10.98 -12.95
N ARG A 23 6.86 -10.17 -13.29
CA ARG A 23 6.83 -9.27 -14.46
C ARG A 23 6.69 -10.03 -15.77
N ASN A 24 7.47 -11.11 -15.94
CA ASN A 24 7.47 -11.90 -17.16
C ASN A 24 6.12 -12.62 -17.38
N ALA A 25 5.55 -13.19 -16.31
CA ALA A 25 4.25 -13.85 -16.37
C ALA A 25 3.13 -12.88 -16.79
N LEU A 26 3.20 -11.63 -16.34
CA LEU A 26 2.24 -10.59 -16.71
C LEU A 26 2.46 -10.02 -18.11
N ARG A 27 3.71 -9.89 -18.57
CA ARG A 27 4.00 -9.50 -19.95
C ARG A 27 3.45 -10.51 -20.96
N ASN A 28 3.50 -11.80 -20.62
CA ASN A 28 3.01 -12.88 -21.48
C ASN A 28 1.47 -13.02 -21.44
N ALA A 29 0.83 -12.52 -20.38
CA ALA A 29 -0.61 -12.42 -20.33
C ALA A 29 -1.04 -11.17 -21.10
N THR A 30 -1.38 -11.32 -22.39
CA THR A 30 -1.88 -10.26 -23.30
C THR A 30 -3.17 -9.55 -22.81
N ALA A 31 -3.65 -9.89 -21.61
CA ALA A 31 -4.86 -9.35 -21.03
C ALA A 31 -4.59 -8.02 -20.30
N PRO A 32 -5.58 -7.11 -20.25
CA PRO A 32 -5.51 -5.96 -19.37
C PRO A 32 -5.33 -6.40 -17.91
N GLU A 33 -4.72 -5.55 -17.06
CA GLU A 33 -4.42 -5.87 -15.65
C GLU A 33 -5.67 -6.37 -14.88
N SER A 34 -6.86 -5.88 -15.26
CA SER A 34 -8.15 -6.27 -14.70
C SER A 34 -8.55 -7.72 -14.95
N SER A 35 -7.95 -8.39 -15.93
CA SER A 35 -8.29 -9.75 -16.39
C SER A 35 -7.14 -10.75 -16.19
N VAL A 36 -6.11 -10.40 -15.41
CA VAL A 36 -4.99 -11.31 -15.10
C VAL A 36 -5.48 -12.52 -14.29
N ASN A 37 -5.18 -13.72 -14.79
CA ASN A 37 -5.36 -14.96 -14.03
C ASN A 37 -4.22 -15.16 -13.02
N TRP A 38 -4.40 -14.65 -11.81
CA TRP A 38 -3.42 -14.75 -10.72
C TRP A 38 -3.14 -16.18 -10.25
N HIS A 39 -4.01 -17.15 -10.54
CA HIS A 39 -3.72 -18.57 -10.25
C HIS A 39 -2.61 -19.10 -11.15
N HIS A 40 -2.66 -18.76 -12.44
CA HIS A 40 -1.63 -19.15 -13.39
C HIS A 40 -0.28 -18.49 -13.05
N VAL A 41 -0.30 -17.21 -12.68
CA VAL A 41 0.90 -16.48 -12.24
C VAL A 41 1.53 -17.12 -11.00
N ALA A 42 0.72 -17.44 -9.98
CA ALA A 42 1.22 -18.04 -8.75
C ALA A 42 1.80 -19.45 -8.95
N ALA A 43 1.33 -20.20 -9.95
CA ALA A 43 1.89 -21.51 -10.28
C ALA A 43 3.35 -21.44 -10.73
N GLN A 44 3.81 -20.28 -11.22
CA GLN A 44 5.20 -20.05 -11.65
C GLN A 44 6.12 -19.61 -10.50
N ILE A 45 5.56 -19.27 -9.32
CA ILE A 45 6.34 -18.76 -8.18
C ILE A 45 6.12 -19.67 -6.95
N PRO A 46 6.99 -20.66 -6.73
CA PRO A 46 6.80 -21.64 -5.65
C PRO A 46 6.76 -20.98 -4.28
N GLY A 47 5.80 -21.39 -3.46
CA GLY A 47 5.62 -20.86 -2.11
C GLY A 47 4.93 -19.49 -2.02
N ARG A 48 4.51 -18.90 -3.15
CA ARG A 48 3.64 -17.71 -3.20
C ARG A 48 2.22 -18.07 -3.57
N THR A 49 1.26 -17.38 -2.98
CA THR A 49 -0.16 -17.53 -3.35
C THR A 49 -0.54 -16.51 -4.42
N ASN A 50 -1.67 -16.76 -5.10
CA ASN A 50 -2.29 -15.79 -6.01
C ASN A 50 -2.53 -14.43 -5.35
N LYS A 51 -2.92 -14.41 -4.06
CA LYS A 51 -3.09 -13.19 -3.27
C LYS A 51 -1.78 -12.44 -3.07
N ASP A 52 -0.69 -13.15 -2.78
CA ASP A 52 0.63 -12.54 -2.63
C ASP A 52 1.11 -11.91 -3.94
N CYS A 53 0.97 -12.62 -5.05
CA CYS A 53 1.38 -12.15 -6.38
C CYS A 53 0.60 -10.88 -6.77
N ARG A 54 -0.73 -10.90 -6.62
CA ARG A 54 -1.57 -9.73 -6.90
C ARG A 54 -1.17 -8.54 -6.03
N LYS A 55 -0.96 -8.77 -4.73
CA LYS A 55 -0.55 -7.71 -3.80
C LYS A 55 0.82 -7.16 -4.21
N ARG A 56 1.79 -8.01 -4.52
CA ARG A 56 3.12 -7.54 -4.94
C ARG A 56 3.05 -6.68 -6.20
N TRP A 57 2.25 -7.10 -7.18
CA TRP A 57 2.06 -6.31 -8.40
C TRP A 57 1.44 -4.94 -8.13
N VAL A 58 0.24 -4.92 -7.54
CA VAL A 58 -0.56 -3.70 -7.34
C VAL A 58 0.17 -2.68 -6.47
N TYR A 59 0.95 -3.13 -5.48
CA TYR A 59 1.56 -2.23 -4.51
C TYR A 59 3.01 -1.86 -4.80
N ALA A 60 3.73 -2.60 -5.65
CA ALA A 60 5.18 -2.41 -5.79
C ALA A 60 5.75 -2.55 -7.21
N LEU A 61 5.13 -3.34 -8.10
CA LEU A 61 5.70 -3.64 -9.42
C LEU A 61 4.95 -3.05 -10.60
N SER A 62 3.68 -2.70 -10.45
CA SER A 62 2.91 -2.07 -11.52
C SER A 62 3.65 -0.82 -12.02
N PRO A 63 3.81 -0.64 -13.35
CA PRO A 63 4.61 0.45 -13.92
C PRO A 63 4.08 1.84 -13.55
N ASN A 64 2.80 1.91 -13.20
CA ASN A 64 2.15 3.15 -12.79
C ASN A 64 2.55 3.57 -11.37
N ILE A 65 3.09 2.68 -10.53
CA ILE A 65 3.44 3.00 -9.15
C ILE A 65 4.75 3.80 -9.09
N SER A 66 4.63 5.08 -8.74
CA SER A 66 5.78 5.96 -8.51
C SER A 66 6.51 5.60 -7.22
N LYS A 67 7.84 5.48 -7.31
CA LYS A 67 8.76 5.25 -6.18
C LYS A 67 9.50 6.56 -5.90
N GLY A 68 9.13 7.24 -4.82
CA GLY A 68 9.77 8.52 -4.46
C GLY A 68 8.84 9.50 -3.76
N SER A 69 9.32 10.74 -3.67
CA SER A 69 8.58 11.88 -3.12
C SER A 69 7.26 12.11 -3.88
N TRP A 70 6.30 12.73 -3.22
CA TRP A 70 5.04 13.13 -3.84
C TRP A 70 5.24 14.40 -4.65
N GLU A 71 4.81 14.38 -5.90
CA GLU A 71 4.80 15.55 -6.76
C GLU A 71 3.59 16.45 -6.43
N PRO A 72 3.71 17.77 -6.62
CA PRO A 72 2.60 18.70 -6.35
C PRO A 72 1.32 18.38 -7.14
N ASP A 73 1.47 17.87 -8.36
CA ASP A 73 0.35 17.39 -9.20
C ASP A 73 -0.36 16.18 -8.57
N GLU A 74 0.40 15.23 -8.01
CA GLU A 74 -0.16 14.08 -7.30
C GLU A 74 -0.95 14.52 -6.08
N ASP A 75 -0.43 15.49 -5.31
CA ASP A 75 -1.12 16.08 -4.16
C ASP A 75 -2.40 16.85 -4.57
N GLY A 76 -2.40 17.48 -5.74
CA GLY A 76 -3.60 18.08 -6.35
C GLY A 76 -4.67 17.03 -6.62
N ARG A 77 -4.34 16.00 -7.41
CA ARG A 77 -5.25 14.90 -7.74
C ARG A 77 -5.75 14.16 -6.50
N LEU A 78 -4.89 13.97 -5.49
CA LEU A 78 -5.27 13.36 -4.22
C LEU A 78 -6.30 14.20 -3.46
N ARG A 79 -6.11 15.53 -3.38
CA ARG A 79 -7.07 16.43 -2.74
C ARG A 79 -8.43 16.40 -3.44
N ASP A 80 -8.42 16.51 -4.77
CA ASP A 80 -9.65 16.51 -5.56
C ASP A 80 -10.41 15.17 -5.41
N ALA A 81 -9.69 14.05 -5.49
CA ALA A 81 -10.27 12.72 -5.33
C ALA A 81 -10.85 12.50 -3.92
N VAL A 82 -10.17 12.97 -2.86
CA VAL A 82 -10.68 12.87 -1.49
C VAL A 82 -11.88 13.80 -1.28
N HIS A 83 -11.89 14.99 -1.89
CA HIS A 83 -13.05 15.89 -1.84
C HIS A 83 -14.28 15.25 -2.49
N GLN A 84 -14.11 14.58 -3.64
CA GLN A 84 -15.21 13.95 -4.37
C GLN A 84 -15.68 12.62 -3.77
N HIS A 85 -14.78 11.79 -3.24
CA HIS A 85 -15.09 10.41 -2.85
C HIS A 85 -14.84 10.10 -1.37
N GLY A 86 -14.32 11.05 -0.59
CA GLY A 86 -13.92 10.85 0.79
C GLY A 86 -12.73 9.89 0.93
N THR A 87 -12.63 9.20 2.07
CA THR A 87 -11.54 8.26 2.39
C THR A 87 -11.72 6.88 1.74
N LYS A 88 -12.35 6.80 0.57
CA LYS A 88 -12.50 5.58 -0.21
C LYS A 88 -11.23 5.31 -1.01
N TRP A 89 -10.17 4.89 -0.32
CA TRP A 89 -8.80 4.84 -0.88
C TRP A 89 -8.63 4.00 -2.14
N ALA A 90 -9.44 2.95 -2.33
CA ALA A 90 -9.43 2.15 -3.55
C ALA A 90 -9.95 2.90 -4.79
N ILE A 91 -10.83 3.89 -4.60
CA ILE A 91 -11.31 4.78 -5.67
C ILE A 91 -10.31 5.92 -5.84
N VAL A 92 -9.89 6.53 -4.73
CA VAL A 92 -8.93 7.63 -4.72
C VAL A 92 -7.63 7.27 -5.43
N SER A 93 -7.05 6.09 -5.16
CA SER A 93 -5.83 5.64 -5.83
C SER A 93 -5.97 5.49 -7.34
N ARG A 94 -7.17 5.13 -7.82
CA ARG A 94 -7.46 5.05 -9.26
C ARG A 94 -7.53 6.42 -9.93
N LEU A 95 -7.81 7.48 -9.18
CA LEU A 95 -7.83 8.86 -9.68
C LEU A 95 -6.45 9.52 -9.57
N VAL A 96 -5.68 9.16 -8.53
CA VAL A 96 -4.28 9.57 -8.39
C VAL A 96 -3.39 8.87 -9.43
N LEU A 97 -3.80 7.70 -9.95
CA LEU A 97 -3.16 6.92 -11.02
C LEU A 97 -1.75 6.39 -10.72
N THR A 98 -0.95 7.11 -9.93
CA THR A 98 0.47 6.87 -9.72
C THR A 98 0.79 6.23 -8.36
N ARG A 99 -0.20 6.19 -7.45
CA ARG A 99 -0.03 5.74 -6.06
C ARG A 99 -1.12 4.74 -5.69
N ASN A 100 -0.78 3.81 -4.81
CA ASN A 100 -1.76 2.87 -4.27
C ASN A 100 -2.57 3.48 -3.11
N GLY A 101 -3.64 2.79 -2.69
CA GLY A 101 -4.56 3.29 -1.66
C GLY A 101 -3.89 3.56 -0.31
N ASP A 102 -2.94 2.72 0.10
CA ASP A 102 -2.22 2.86 1.36
C ASP A 102 -1.32 4.11 1.35
N GLN A 103 -0.62 4.33 0.23
CA GLN A 103 0.17 5.54 0.02
C GLN A 103 -0.71 6.80 0.07
N CYS A 104 -1.85 6.79 -0.62
CA CYS A 104 -2.81 7.90 -0.63
C CYS A 104 -3.33 8.21 0.77
N SER A 105 -3.75 7.18 1.50
CA SER A 105 -4.24 7.32 2.88
C SER A 105 -3.19 7.95 3.79
N ARG A 106 -1.95 7.43 3.74
CA ARG A 106 -0.86 7.95 4.55
C ARG A 106 -0.56 9.41 4.22
N ARG A 107 -0.40 9.73 2.93
CA ARG A 107 -0.12 11.11 2.48
C ARG A 107 -1.20 12.08 2.94
N TRP A 108 -2.47 11.68 2.81
CA TRP A 108 -3.59 12.49 3.27
C TRP A 108 -3.50 12.80 4.77
N HIS A 109 -3.38 11.77 5.62
CA HIS A 109 -3.40 11.94 7.07
C HIS A 109 -2.18 12.68 7.62
N GLU A 110 -1.01 12.49 7.02
CA GLU A 110 0.24 13.06 7.52
C GLU A 110 0.55 14.45 6.95
N ASN A 111 0.05 14.78 5.74
CA ASN A 111 0.49 15.99 5.03
C ASN A 111 -0.65 16.89 4.56
N LEU A 112 -1.73 16.33 4.00
CA LEU A 112 -2.73 17.12 3.26
C LEU A 112 -4.02 17.41 4.03
N LYS A 113 -4.30 16.66 5.10
CA LYS A 113 -5.50 16.86 5.91
C LYS A 113 -5.45 18.27 6.53
N PRO A 114 -6.50 19.11 6.35
CA PRO A 114 -6.43 20.53 6.69
C PRO A 114 -6.21 20.80 8.19
N ASN A 115 -6.56 19.85 9.06
CA ASN A 115 -6.47 20.00 10.51
C ASN A 115 -5.17 19.44 11.11
N ILE A 116 -4.11 19.24 10.31
CA ILE A 116 -2.82 18.79 10.85
C ILE A 116 -2.18 19.97 11.59
N ASN A 117 -2.23 19.93 12.92
CA ASN A 117 -1.47 20.86 13.75
C ASN A 117 0.02 20.56 13.62
N ARG A 118 0.73 21.43 12.89
CA ARG A 118 2.20 21.35 12.72
C ARG A 118 2.95 22.22 13.74
N ALA A 119 2.27 22.73 14.77
CA ALA A 119 2.91 23.55 15.79
C ALA A 119 4.04 22.77 16.48
N ARG A 120 5.09 23.50 16.86
CA ARG A 120 6.16 22.99 17.71
C ARG A 120 5.54 22.52 19.03
N TRP A 121 5.89 21.31 19.47
CA TRP A 121 5.52 20.79 20.77
C TRP A 121 5.65 21.89 21.83
N SER A 122 4.56 22.19 22.51
CA SER A 122 4.60 23.19 23.56
C SER A 122 5.45 22.64 24.70
N LEU A 123 6.31 23.46 25.32
CA LEU A 123 7.14 23.02 26.45
C LEU A 123 6.29 22.45 27.61
N LEU A 124 4.99 22.79 27.67
CA LEU A 124 4.02 22.25 28.62
C LEU A 124 3.67 20.77 28.38
N GLU A 125 3.77 20.25 27.15
CA GLU A 125 3.52 18.83 26.83
C GLU A 125 4.74 17.94 27.11
N VAL A 126 5.95 18.51 27.15
CA VAL A 126 7.19 17.78 27.40
C VAL A 126 7.26 17.27 28.86
N PHE A 127 6.66 17.99 29.81
CA PHE A 127 6.64 17.59 31.23
C PHE A 127 5.54 16.58 31.58
N ASN A 128 4.52 16.39 30.73
CA ASN A 128 3.42 15.46 31.03
C ASN A 128 3.61 14.04 30.46
N THR A 129 4.68 13.81 29.69
CA THR A 129 5.00 12.48 29.13
C THR A 129 6.15 11.77 29.85
N SER A 130 6.76 12.38 30.87
CA SER A 130 7.82 11.74 31.67
C SER A 130 7.32 10.71 32.69
N SER A 131 6.09 10.21 32.56
CA SER A 131 5.62 9.07 33.36
C SER A 131 4.74 8.14 32.50
N VAL A 132 5.37 7.38 31.61
CA VAL A 132 5.38 5.90 31.61
C VAL A 132 6.12 5.41 30.35
N ALA A 133 7.42 5.18 30.50
CA ALA A 133 8.09 4.17 29.70
C ALA A 133 7.61 2.77 30.17
N ILE A 134 7.78 1.77 29.29
CA ILE A 134 7.52 0.32 29.48
C ILE A 134 6.02 -0.01 29.28
N TRP A 135 5.56 -0.73 28.24
CA TRP A 135 5.98 -2.06 27.74
C TRP A 135 5.76 -2.24 26.22
N TRP A 136 6.83 -2.50 25.47
CA TRP A 136 6.80 -3.40 24.30
C TRP A 136 7.82 -4.51 24.58
N THR A 137 7.33 -5.67 25.03
CA THR A 137 7.98 -6.98 24.94
C THR A 137 6.93 -7.97 24.45
#